data_AF-A0A965V053-F1
#
_entry.id   AF-A0A965V053-F1
#
_cell.length_a   1.000
_cell.length_b   1.000
_cell.length_c   1.000
_cell.angle_alpha   90.00
_cell.angle_beta   90.00
_cell.angle_gamma   90.00
#
_symmetry.space_group_name_H-M   'P 1'
#
loop_
_entity.id
_entity.type
_entity.pdbx_description
1 polymer ?
#
loop_
_entity_poly.entity_id
_entity_poly.type
_entity_poly.pdbx_seq_one_letter_code
_entity_poly.pdbx_strand_id
1 'polypeptide(L)'
;MKAHEESWKEADRKLFQFGKSLEILAELQWPKSVSDSFLGSMREKKVVLPSFSVSANSYEKELHEISDIQRALQADHPIPRFLFAVAESYKQALLMLASKGKSDFTTYSIALFGSTRSNDDPKARET
;
A
#
# COMPACT_ATOMS: atom_id res chain seq x y z
N MET A 1 6.31 -22.81 25.35
CA MET A 1 5.57 -22.96 24.09
C MET A 1 4.29 -22.13 24.03
N LYS A 2 3.33 -22.28 24.97
CA LYS A 2 2.02 -21.58 24.90
C LYS A 2 2.07 -20.04 24.81
N ALA A 3 3.00 -19.39 25.50
CA ALA A 3 3.11 -17.91 25.49
C ALA A 3 3.48 -17.32 24.12
N HIS A 4 4.25 -18.05 23.29
CA HIS A 4 4.60 -17.60 21.93
C HIS A 4 3.41 -17.77 20.97
N GLU A 5 2.62 -18.82 21.14
CA GLU A 5 1.42 -19.07 20.33
C GLU A 5 0.32 -18.02 20.58
N GLU A 6 0.14 -17.58 21.83
CA GLU A 6 -0.79 -16.50 22.16
C GLU A 6 -0.34 -15.15 21.56
N SER A 7 0.96 -14.89 21.55
CA SER A 7 1.53 -13.65 20.99
C SER A 7 1.27 -13.52 19.48
N TRP A 8 1.45 -14.59 18.70
CA TRP A 8 1.25 -14.52 17.24
C TRP A 8 -0.23 -14.53 16.85
N LYS A 9 -1.09 -15.19 17.63
CA LYS A 9 -2.55 -15.12 17.43
C LYS A 9 -3.08 -13.71 17.61
N GLU A 10 -2.59 -12.99 18.62
CA GLU A 10 -2.99 -11.59 18.80
C GLU A 10 -2.43 -10.70 17.68
N ALA A 11 -1.19 -10.94 17.23
CA ALA A 11 -0.64 -10.23 16.07
C ALA A 11 -1.45 -10.48 14.80
N ASP A 12 -1.85 -11.73 14.53
CA ASP A 12 -2.72 -12.09 13.40
C ASP A 12 -4.07 -11.38 13.48
N ARG A 13 -4.70 -11.37 14.67
CA ARG A 13 -5.97 -10.66 14.89
C ARG A 13 -5.84 -9.17 14.61
N LYS A 14 -4.75 -8.53 15.06
CA LYS A 14 -4.49 -7.11 14.81
C LYS A 14 -4.27 -6.83 13.33
N LEU A 15 -3.46 -7.65 12.65
CA LEU A 15 -3.23 -7.53 11.22
C LEU A 15 -4.53 -7.71 10.42
N PHE A 16 -5.38 -8.66 10.79
CA PHE A 16 -6.67 -8.85 10.15
C PHE A 16 -7.56 -7.60 10.28
N GLN A 17 -7.68 -7.02 11.47
CA GLN A 17 -8.45 -5.78 11.66
C GLN A 17 -7.85 -4.61 10.88
N PHE A 18 -6.53 -4.48 10.89
CA PHE A 18 -5.82 -3.47 10.13
C PHE A 18 -6.08 -3.56 8.63
N GLY A 19 -6.01 -4.78 8.07
CA GLY A 19 -6.30 -5.04 6.67
C GLY A 19 -7.71 -4.65 6.26
N LYS A 20 -8.70 -4.75 7.16
CA LYS A 20 -10.08 -4.33 6.89
C LYS A 20 -10.25 -2.82 6.84
N SER A 21 -9.46 -2.06 7.59
CA SER A 21 -9.50 -0.60 7.55
C SER A 21 -8.72 0.01 6.38
N LEU A 22 -7.85 -0.78 5.72
CA LEU A 22 -6.98 -0.29 4.67
C LEU A 22 -7.68 -0.31 3.30
N GLU A 23 -8.38 0.78 2.96
CA GLU A 23 -9.07 0.92 1.68
C GLU A 23 -8.23 1.64 0.62
N ILE A 24 -7.19 0.98 0.11
CA ILE A 24 -6.23 1.57 -0.86
C ILE A 24 -6.93 2.22 -2.06
N LEU A 25 -7.89 1.53 -2.67
CA LEU A 25 -8.59 2.04 -3.86
C LEU A 25 -9.48 3.25 -3.54
N ALA A 26 -10.10 3.26 -2.35
CA ALA A 26 -10.91 4.39 -1.91
C ALA A 26 -10.05 5.64 -1.67
N GLU A 27 -8.81 5.46 -1.22
CA GLU A 27 -7.86 6.57 -1.04
C GLU A 27 -7.28 7.08 -2.37
N LEU A 28 -7.20 6.24 -3.41
CA LEU A 28 -6.64 6.61 -4.71
C LEU A 28 -7.67 7.15 -5.71
N GLN A 29 -8.96 6.96 -5.44
CA GLN A 29 -10.00 7.41 -6.34
C GLN A 29 -9.96 8.94 -6.53
N TRP A 30 -10.27 9.38 -7.75
CA TRP A 30 -10.51 10.78 -8.01
C TRP A 30 -11.84 11.21 -7.36
N PRO A 31 -11.96 12.48 -6.92
CA PRO A 31 -13.24 13.04 -6.54
C PRO A 31 -14.24 12.86 -7.68
N LYS A 32 -15.51 12.54 -7.34
CA LYS A 32 -16.53 12.27 -8.35
C LYS A 32 -16.66 13.39 -9.38
N SER A 33 -16.58 14.65 -8.96
CA SER A 33 -16.60 15.81 -9.85
C SER A 33 -15.46 15.81 -10.88
N VAL A 34 -14.26 15.40 -10.47
CA VAL A 34 -13.09 15.29 -11.35
C VAL A 34 -13.29 14.17 -12.37
N SER A 35 -13.76 13.02 -11.92
CA SER A 35 -14.08 11.87 -12.79
C SER A 35 -15.16 12.22 -13.82
N ASP A 36 -16.26 12.84 -13.39
CA ASP A 36 -17.37 13.20 -14.26
C ASP A 36 -16.94 14.23 -15.32
N SER A 37 -16.13 15.22 -14.93
CA SER A 37 -15.57 16.22 -15.85
C SER A 37 -14.66 15.57 -16.90
N PHE A 38 -13.74 14.71 -16.47
CA PHE A 38 -12.84 14.00 -17.39
C PHE A 38 -13.62 13.12 -18.38
N LEU A 39 -14.58 12.32 -17.89
CA LEU A 39 -15.40 11.45 -18.73
C LEU A 39 -16.33 12.24 -19.67
N GLY A 40 -16.78 13.43 -19.28
CA GLY A 40 -17.48 14.36 -20.18
C GLY A 40 -16.59 14.83 -21.33
N SER A 41 -15.37 15.30 -21.01
CA SER A 41 -14.39 15.76 -22.00
C SER A 41 -13.99 14.67 -23.00
N MET A 42 -13.87 13.43 -22.52
CA MET A 42 -13.63 12.24 -23.34
C MET A 42 -14.77 11.97 -24.33
N ARG A 43 -16.03 12.05 -23.87
CA ARG A 43 -17.21 11.86 -24.73
C ARG A 43 -17.29 12.89 -25.86
N GLU A 44 -16.84 14.11 -25.58
CA GLU A 44 -16.78 15.20 -26.56
C GLU A 44 -15.53 15.15 -27.47
N LYS A 45 -14.68 14.12 -27.34
CA LYS A 45 -13.39 13.98 -28.04
C LYS A 45 -12.42 15.14 -27.79
N LYS A 46 -12.59 15.87 -26.67
CA LYS A 46 -11.73 16.97 -26.23
C LYS A 46 -11.10 16.60 -24.90
N VAL A 47 -10.26 15.56 -24.92
CA VAL A 47 -9.63 15.03 -23.71
C VAL A 47 -8.76 16.11 -23.07
N VAL A 48 -9.16 16.57 -21.89
CA VAL A 48 -8.38 17.51 -21.07
C VAL A 48 -8.06 16.81 -19.76
N LEU A 49 -6.78 16.80 -19.38
CA LEU A 49 -6.38 16.24 -18.11
C LEU A 49 -6.89 17.17 -16.98
N PRO A 50 -7.63 16.64 -15.99
CA PRO A 50 -8.11 17.47 -14.91
C PRO A 50 -6.94 17.92 -14.01
N SER A 51 -6.99 19.18 -13.59
CA SER A 51 -6.08 19.72 -12.58
C SER A 51 -6.79 19.74 -11.23
N PHE A 52 -6.28 18.98 -10.26
CA PHE A 52 -6.80 18.95 -8.90
C PHE A 52 -5.67 18.70 -7.89
N SER A 53 -5.86 19.18 -6.66
CA SER A 53 -4.91 18.95 -5.57
C SER A 53 -5.15 17.60 -4.93
N VAL A 54 -4.05 16.91 -4.63
CA VAL A 54 -4.06 15.64 -3.92
C VAL A 54 -3.52 15.88 -2.52
N SER A 55 -4.37 15.71 -1.51
CA SER A 55 -3.91 15.70 -0.12
C SER A 55 -3.27 14.34 0.20
N ALA A 56 -2.04 14.36 0.69
CA ALA A 56 -1.44 13.19 1.33
C ALA A 56 -1.87 13.18 2.79
N ASN A 57 -2.44 12.07 3.24
CA ASN A 57 -2.74 11.85 4.65
C ASN A 57 -1.46 11.43 5.39
N SER A 58 -1.35 11.79 6.68
CA SER A 58 -0.32 11.21 7.54
C SER A 58 -0.82 9.88 8.10
N TYR A 59 0.02 8.85 7.99
CA TYR A 59 -0.23 7.50 8.50
C TYR A 59 0.79 7.12 9.58
N GLU A 60 1.35 8.10 10.28
CA GLU A 60 2.43 7.90 11.26
C GLU A 60 2.03 6.96 12.40
N LYS A 61 0.78 7.03 12.85
CA LYS A 61 0.26 6.18 13.93
C LYS A 61 0.17 4.73 13.50
N GLU A 62 -0.40 4.49 12.33
CA GLU A 62 -0.56 3.19 11.71
C GLU A 62 0.80 2.55 11.42
N LEU A 63 1.76 3.35 10.93
CA LEU A 63 3.13 2.91 10.71
C LEU A 63 3.83 2.51 12.02
N HIS A 64 3.60 3.25 13.09
CA HIS A 64 4.13 2.90 14.42
C HIS A 64 3.52 1.59 14.93
N GLU A 65 2.20 1.42 14.82
CA GLU A 65 1.51 0.20 15.24
C GLU A 65 2.00 -1.04 14.49
N ILE A 66 2.14 -0.96 13.17
CA ILE A 66 2.70 -2.06 12.37
C ILE A 66 4.13 -2.37 12.78
N SER A 67 4.95 -1.35 13.03
CA SER A 67 6.35 -1.54 13.44
C SER A 67 6.46 -2.26 14.79
N ASP A 68 5.54 -1.98 15.72
CA ASP A 68 5.48 -2.69 17.01
C ASP A 68 5.04 -4.15 16.84
N ILE A 69 4.07 -4.43 15.95
CA ILE A 69 3.68 -5.81 15.61
C ILE A 69 4.86 -6.56 14.99
N GLN A 70 5.57 -5.96 14.05
CA GLN A 70 6.76 -6.54 13.42
C GLN A 70 7.86 -6.89 14.45
N ARG A 71 8.09 -6.01 15.45
CA ARG A 71 9.06 -6.27 16.53
C ARG A 71 8.67 -7.48 17.38
N ALA A 72 7.38 -7.66 17.65
CA ALA A 72 6.88 -8.81 18.41
C ALA A 72 6.96 -10.15 17.64
N LEU A 73 7.05 -10.10 16.31
CA LEU A 73 7.12 -11.26 15.41
C LEU A 73 8.55 -11.72 15.08
N GLN A 74 9.58 -11.15 15.71
CA GLN A 74 10.98 -11.56 15.53
C GLN A 74 11.24 -12.92 16.20
N ALA A 75 10.78 -13.99 15.57
CA ALA A 75 11.01 -15.37 16.01
C ALA A 75 11.39 -16.25 14.82
N ASP A 76 12.28 -17.21 15.03
CA ASP A 76 12.70 -18.19 14.04
C ASP A 76 11.65 -19.31 13.90
N HIS A 77 10.49 -18.93 13.38
CA HIS A 77 9.37 -19.84 13.14
C HIS A 77 8.62 -19.40 11.86
N PRO A 78 8.13 -20.35 11.04
CA PRO A 78 7.50 -20.02 9.76
C PRO A 78 6.24 -19.14 9.90
N ILE A 79 5.44 -19.33 10.95
CA ILE A 79 4.22 -18.52 11.18
C ILE A 79 4.54 -17.04 11.42
N PRO A 80 5.39 -16.65 12.40
CA PRO A 80 5.82 -15.26 12.57
C PRO A 80 6.45 -14.66 11.34
N ARG A 81 7.24 -15.44 10.60
CA ARG A 81 7.85 -14.97 9.35
C ARG A 81 6.80 -14.61 8.30
N PHE A 82 5.74 -15.42 8.18
CA PHE A 82 4.61 -15.11 7.30
C PHE A 82 3.87 -13.86 7.78
N LEU A 83 3.52 -13.77 9.07
CA LEU A 83 2.84 -12.61 9.63
C LEU A 83 3.66 -11.32 9.49
N PHE A 84 4.99 -11.42 9.62
CA PHE A 84 5.91 -10.31 9.39
C PHE A 84 5.84 -9.83 7.93
N ALA A 85 5.79 -10.74 6.96
CA ALA A 85 5.66 -10.39 5.55
C ALA A 85 4.30 -9.74 5.23
N VAL A 86 3.23 -10.18 5.88
CA VAL A 86 1.90 -9.54 5.80
C VAL A 86 1.97 -8.11 6.37
N ALA A 87 2.55 -7.95 7.56
CA ALA A 87 2.75 -6.65 8.19
C ALA A 87 3.60 -5.71 7.30
N GLU A 88 4.65 -6.23 6.68
CA GLU A 88 5.48 -5.46 5.75
C GLU A 88 4.68 -5.01 4.52
N SER A 89 3.83 -5.87 3.96
CA SER A 89 2.94 -5.51 2.85
C SER A 89 2.01 -4.34 3.23
N TYR A 90 1.44 -4.36 4.43
CA TYR A 90 0.61 -3.25 4.93
C TYR A 90 1.41 -1.97 5.17
N LYS A 91 2.63 -2.08 5.68
CA LYS A 91 3.54 -0.94 5.81
C LYS A 91 3.85 -0.30 4.45
N GLN A 92 4.16 -1.11 3.44
CA GLN A 92 4.40 -0.62 2.07
C GLN A 92 3.17 0.08 1.51
N ALA A 93 1.97 -0.45 1.76
CA ALA A 93 0.71 0.20 1.36
C ALA A 93 0.52 1.57 2.04
N LEU A 94 0.78 1.70 3.33
CA LEU A 94 0.71 2.99 4.03
C LEU A 94 1.72 4.00 3.50
N LEU A 95 2.97 3.57 3.28
CA LEU A 95 4.02 4.43 2.71
C LEU A 95 3.66 4.88 1.28
N MET A 96 3.05 3.99 0.50
CA MET A 96 2.49 4.33 -0.81
C MET A 96 1.43 5.43 -0.69
N LEU A 97 0.44 5.26 0.20
CA LEU A 97 -0.63 6.24 0.39
C LEU A 97 -0.10 7.59 0.94
N ALA A 98 0.85 7.57 1.86
CA ALA A 98 1.53 8.77 2.37
C ALA A 98 2.32 9.51 1.27
N SER A 99 2.72 8.79 0.22
CA SER A 99 3.51 9.30 -0.89
C SER A 99 2.66 9.69 -2.11
N LYS A 100 1.32 9.77 -1.95
CA LYS A 100 0.40 10.14 -3.04
C LYS A 100 0.83 11.46 -3.70
N GLY A 101 0.99 11.44 -5.02
CA GLY A 101 1.45 12.59 -5.80
C GLY A 101 2.97 12.82 -5.80
N LYS A 102 3.77 11.93 -5.17
CA LYS A 102 5.24 11.96 -5.17
C LYS A 102 5.81 10.78 -5.96
N SER A 103 7.08 10.87 -6.36
CA SER A 103 7.81 9.78 -7.05
C SER A 103 7.82 8.47 -6.25
N ASP A 104 7.91 8.58 -4.92
CA ASP A 104 8.04 7.42 -4.03
C ASP A 104 6.79 6.52 -4.05
N PHE A 105 5.65 7.07 -4.47
CA PHE A 105 4.42 6.30 -4.70
C PHE A 105 4.67 5.08 -5.59
N THR A 106 5.36 5.28 -6.71
CA THR A 106 5.63 4.22 -7.68
C THR A 106 6.57 3.16 -7.10
N THR A 107 7.57 3.57 -6.32
CA THR A 107 8.49 2.67 -5.63
C THR A 107 7.74 1.71 -4.70
N TYR A 108 6.86 2.25 -3.85
CA TYR A 108 6.07 1.44 -2.92
C TYR A 108 5.01 0.59 -3.62
N SER A 109 4.40 1.10 -4.71
CA SER A 109 3.47 0.34 -5.54
C SER A 109 4.13 -0.88 -6.18
N ILE A 110 5.34 -0.72 -6.72
CA ILE A 110 6.11 -1.84 -7.29
C ILE A 110 6.47 -2.87 -6.22
N ALA A 111 6.86 -2.42 -5.02
CA ALA A 111 7.16 -3.33 -3.91
C ALA A 111 5.92 -4.15 -3.49
N LEU A 112 4.73 -3.56 -3.54
CA LEU A 112 3.49 -4.19 -3.10
C LEU A 112 2.83 -5.08 -4.17
N PHE A 113 2.72 -4.59 -5.40
CA PHE A 113 1.99 -5.26 -6.48
C PHE A 113 2.90 -5.91 -7.53
N GLY A 114 4.21 -5.67 -7.45
CA GLY A 114 5.15 -6.00 -8.51
C GLY A 114 5.14 -4.97 -9.65
N SER A 115 6.12 -5.09 -10.56
CA SER A 115 6.13 -4.31 -11.79
C SER A 115 5.47 -5.12 -12.91
N THR A 116 4.64 -4.45 -13.71
CA THR A 116 4.11 -5.03 -14.96
C THR A 116 5.19 -5.15 -16.04
N ARG A 117 6.34 -4.48 -15.87
CA ARG A 117 7.53 -4.73 -16.67
C ARG A 117 8.03 -6.12 -16.30
N SER A 118 7.67 -7.13 -17.10
CA SER A 118 8.22 -8.47 -16.96
C SER A 118 9.75 -8.35 -16.90
N ASN A 119 10.37 -9.09 -15.98
CA ASN A 119 11.82 -9.17 -15.87
C ASN A 119 12.47 -9.85 -17.10
N ASP A 120 11.66 -10.21 -18.10
CA ASP A 120 12.04 -10.86 -19.36
C ASP A 120 12.28 -9.87 -20.51
N ASP A 121 12.21 -8.55 -20.28
CA ASP A 121 12.59 -7.55 -21.29
C ASP A 121 14.11 -7.24 -21.24
N PRO A 122 14.94 -7.75 -22.17
CA PRO A 122 16.39 -7.57 -22.15
C PRO A 122 16.86 -6.13 -22.38
N LYS A 123 15.95 -5.20 -22.69
CA LYS A 123 16.27 -3.78 -22.94
C LYS A 123 16.33 -2.90 -21.67
N ALA A 124 16.32 -3.49 -20.48
CA ALA A 124 16.35 -2.75 -19.22
C ALA A 124 17.73 -2.36 -18.69
N ARG A 125 18.80 -2.92 -19.26
CA ARG A 125 20.15 -2.82 -18.68
C ARG A 125 21.01 -1.69 -19.22
N GLU A 126 20.47 -0.85 -20.09
CA GLU A 126 21.22 0.28 -20.65
C GLU A 126 20.38 1.55 -20.54
N THR A 127 20.61 2.30 -19.46
CA THR A 127 20.71 3.77 -19.42
C THR A 127 21.31 4.20 -18.10
#